data_AF-A0A9Q1H6P1-F1
#
_entry.id   AF-A0A9Q1H6P1-F1
#
_cell.length_a   1.000
_cell.length_b   1.000
_cell.length_c   1.000
_cell.angle_alpha   90.00
_cell.angle_beta   90.00
_cell.angle_gamma   90.00
#
_symmetry.space_group_name_H-M   'P 1'
#
loop_
_entity.id
_entity.type
_entity.pdbx_description
1 polymer ?
#
loop_
_entity_poly.entity_id
_entity_poly.type
_entity_poly.pdbx_seq_one_letter_code
_entity_poly.pdbx_strand_id
1 'polypeptide(L)'
;MLVIPPNALPAGKEKHTVQLRYIPRSTMKDQSECFFSNSTTIVEILPNLTLQCPARLSLPHYLVLQQNVERKARIFVSHHEKGTQPLWKEQKHVSYHVEDTDCVIMLNTFSWCTYVVDDTIVKAKKLVVYAAAGKPQKQDKTVRIEVGCYIDFPEKKKVGKKISGVIRLHSSGQCVLKINVKVPPQCNLNYSNGYFYVTLP
;
A
#
# COMPACT_ATOMS: atom_id res chain seq x y z
N MET A 1 -11.27 -1.68 4.40
CA MET A 1 -12.69 -1.98 4.65
C MET A 1 -13.29 -0.85 5.48
N LEU A 2 -14.45 -0.32 5.11
CA LEU A 2 -15.17 0.69 5.89
C LEU A 2 -16.45 0.06 6.45
N VAL A 3 -16.64 0.15 7.76
CA VAL A 3 -17.83 -0.32 8.47
C VAL A 3 -18.47 0.86 9.17
N ILE A 4 -19.69 1.20 8.77
CA ILE A 4 -20.47 2.31 9.31
C ILE A 4 -21.52 1.71 10.24
N PRO A 5 -21.47 1.96 11.55
CA PRO A 5 -22.45 1.41 12.48
C PRO A 5 -23.85 2.02 12.25
N PRO A 6 -24.91 1.34 12.72
CA PRO A 6 -26.24 1.93 12.75
C PRO A 6 -26.22 3.30 13.44
N ASN A 7 -26.97 4.25 12.91
CA ASN A 7 -27.08 5.61 13.44
C ASN A 7 -25.80 6.45 13.39
N ALA A 8 -24.72 5.99 12.73
CA ALA A 8 -23.51 6.81 12.55
C ALA A 8 -23.74 8.01 11.63
N LEU A 9 -24.65 7.89 10.68
CA LEU A 9 -24.98 8.94 9.73
C LEU A 9 -26.10 9.82 10.32
N PRO A 10 -26.09 11.14 10.05
CA PRO A 10 -27.13 12.03 10.53
C PRO A 10 -28.54 11.55 10.13
N ALA A 11 -29.45 11.57 11.10
CA ALA A 11 -30.85 11.22 10.90
C ALA A 11 -31.51 12.16 9.87
N GLY A 12 -32.12 11.58 8.84
CA GLY A 12 -32.83 12.29 7.78
C GLY A 12 -33.59 11.31 6.90
N LYS A 13 -34.57 11.79 6.13
CA LYS A 13 -35.35 10.97 5.19
C LYS A 13 -34.56 10.58 3.92
N GLU A 14 -33.32 11.07 3.79
CA GLU A 14 -32.50 10.89 2.58
C GLU A 14 -31.59 9.67 2.69
N LYS A 15 -31.43 8.97 1.58
CA LYS A 15 -30.44 7.89 1.47
C LYS A 15 -29.05 8.50 1.34
N HIS A 16 -28.17 8.19 2.28
CA HIS A 16 -26.76 8.59 2.21
C HIS A 16 -26.00 7.65 1.27
N THR A 17 -25.33 8.20 0.24
CA THR A 17 -24.40 7.45 -0.60
C THR A 17 -22.98 7.71 -0.13
N VAL A 18 -22.32 6.69 0.42
CA VAL A 18 -20.93 6.78 0.86
C VAL A 18 -20.01 6.14 -0.16
N GLN A 19 -18.93 6.83 -0.52
CA GLN A 19 -17.91 6.33 -1.44
C GLN A 19 -16.56 6.27 -0.73
N LEU A 20 -15.91 5.10 -0.77
CA LEU A 20 -14.52 4.91 -0.36
C LEU A 20 -13.67 4.77 -1.63
N ARG A 21 -12.71 5.67 -1.81
CA ARG A 21 -11.78 5.64 -2.95
C ARG A 21 -10.36 5.49 -2.46
N TYR A 22 -9.60 4.61 -3.11
CA TYR A 22 -8.17 4.50 -2.91
C TYR A 22 -7.47 5.50 -3.84
N ILE A 23 -6.59 6.33 -3.26
CA ILE A 23 -5.87 7.37 -3.99
C ILE A 23 -4.47 6.87 -4.31
N PRO A 24 -4.14 6.64 -5.60
CA PRO A 24 -2.84 6.13 -5.98
C PRO A 24 -1.73 7.08 -5.54
N ARG A 25 -0.70 6.57 -4.88
CA ARG A 25 0.46 7.39 -4.50
C ARG A 25 1.14 8.11 -5.66
N SER A 26 1.01 7.60 -6.89
CA SER A 26 1.51 8.28 -8.10
C SER A 26 0.88 9.65 -8.35
N THR A 27 -0.27 9.96 -7.74
CA THR A 27 -0.87 11.30 -7.81
C THR A 27 -0.28 12.28 -6.80
N MET A 28 0.57 11.80 -5.88
CA MET A 28 1.37 12.64 -4.98
C MET A 28 2.66 13.04 -5.71
N LYS A 29 3.06 14.31 -5.59
CA LYS A 29 4.22 14.87 -6.32
C LYS A 29 5.57 14.25 -5.89
N ASP A 30 5.66 13.64 -4.70
CA ASP A 30 6.87 12.96 -4.21
C ASP A 30 6.84 11.44 -4.47
N GLN A 31 7.29 11.05 -5.66
CA GLN A 31 7.40 9.63 -6.05
C GLN A 31 8.68 8.96 -5.52
N SER A 32 9.70 9.72 -5.16
CA SER A 32 11.01 9.22 -4.72
C SER A 32 10.97 8.52 -3.35
N GLU A 33 9.97 8.81 -2.52
CA GLU A 33 9.89 8.34 -1.13
C GLU A 33 9.00 7.11 -0.91
N CYS A 34 8.30 6.62 -1.93
CA CYS A 34 7.30 5.55 -1.78
C CYS A 34 7.85 4.25 -1.18
N PHE A 35 9.14 3.96 -1.39
CA PHE A 35 9.79 2.76 -0.84
C PHE A 35 10.26 2.94 0.61
N PHE A 36 10.79 4.11 0.94
CA PHE A 36 11.31 4.41 2.28
C PHE A 36 10.19 4.74 3.26
N SER A 37 9.07 5.27 2.77
CA SER A 37 7.92 5.57 3.60
C SER A 37 7.27 4.29 4.16
N ASN A 38 6.93 4.33 5.45
CA ASN A 38 6.02 3.38 6.10
C ASN A 38 4.56 3.83 6.03
N SER A 39 4.30 4.99 5.42
CA SER A 39 2.96 5.29 4.97
C SER A 39 2.58 4.24 3.94
N THR A 40 1.33 3.83 3.94
CA THR A 40 0.86 2.77 3.07
C THR A 40 -0.23 3.29 2.14
N THR A 41 -1.44 3.34 2.64
CA THR A 41 -2.67 3.50 1.88
C THR A 41 -3.22 4.89 2.11
N ILE A 42 -3.67 5.53 1.04
CA ILE A 42 -4.37 6.82 1.09
C ILE A 42 -5.77 6.57 0.60
N VAL A 43 -6.76 6.95 1.41
CA VAL A 43 -8.17 6.85 1.01
C VAL A 43 -8.83 8.20 1.09
N GLU A 44 -9.83 8.38 0.24
CA GLU A 44 -10.82 9.44 0.29
C GLU A 44 -12.17 8.81 0.62
N ILE A 45 -12.86 9.35 1.63
CA ILE A 45 -14.24 8.96 1.96
C ILE A 45 -15.13 10.16 1.70
N LEU A 46 -16.16 9.95 0.88
CA LEU A 46 -17.13 10.98 0.50
C LEU A 46 -18.56 10.56 0.87
N PRO A 47 -19.45 11.53 1.12
CA PRO A 47 -19.17 12.96 1.22
C PRO A 47 -18.39 13.32 2.50
N ASN A 48 -17.79 14.51 2.56
CA ASN A 48 -17.20 15.02 3.79
C ASN A 48 -18.32 15.24 4.82
N LEU A 49 -18.40 14.36 5.80
CA LEU A 49 -19.54 14.26 6.73
C LEU A 49 -19.03 13.99 8.14
N THR A 50 -19.61 14.68 9.12
CA THR A 50 -19.40 14.35 10.54
C THR A 50 -20.37 13.27 10.97
N LEU A 51 -19.84 12.22 11.60
CA LEU A 51 -20.61 11.08 12.06
C LEU A 51 -21.12 11.31 13.49
N GLN A 52 -22.30 10.79 13.80
CA GLN A 52 -22.87 10.80 15.14
C GLN A 52 -22.19 9.78 16.06
N CYS A 53 -21.68 8.69 15.48
CA CYS A 53 -20.84 7.73 16.18
C CYS A 53 -19.71 7.23 15.27
N PRO A 54 -18.57 6.78 15.85
CA PRO A 54 -17.38 6.50 15.06
C PRO A 54 -17.57 5.33 14.08
N ALA A 55 -17.10 5.48 12.84
CA ALA A 55 -17.02 4.39 11.86
C ALA A 55 -15.64 3.69 11.93
N ARG A 56 -15.60 2.39 11.65
CA ARG A 56 -14.35 1.62 11.60
C ARG A 56 -13.79 1.60 10.19
N LEU A 57 -12.58 2.12 10.01
CA LEU A 57 -11.83 2.06 8.76
C LEU A 57 -10.59 1.17 8.93
N SER A 58 -10.56 0.01 8.27
CA SER A 58 -9.36 -0.83 8.16
C SER A 58 -8.60 -0.48 6.88
N LEU A 59 -7.38 0.04 7.02
CA LEU A 59 -6.47 0.35 5.93
C LEU A 59 -5.30 -0.64 5.87
N PRO A 60 -5.11 -1.36 4.77
CA PRO A 60 -4.08 -2.39 4.67
C PRO A 60 -2.66 -1.83 4.54
N HIS A 61 -1.67 -2.62 4.97
CA HIS A 61 -0.25 -2.38 4.73
C HIS A 61 0.52 -3.62 4.29
N TYR A 62 1.72 -3.37 3.78
CA TYR A 62 2.70 -4.36 3.33
C TYR A 62 3.87 -4.53 4.34
N LEU A 63 3.77 -3.92 5.52
CA LEU A 63 4.83 -3.98 6.53
C LEU A 63 4.83 -5.36 7.22
N VAL A 64 6.03 -5.82 7.58
CA VAL A 64 6.26 -6.92 8.52
C VAL A 64 6.64 -6.26 9.84
N LEU A 65 5.80 -6.44 10.85
CA LEU A 65 5.98 -5.80 12.14
C LEU A 65 6.78 -6.68 13.09
N GLN A 66 7.49 -6.06 14.02
CA GLN A 66 8.10 -6.76 15.14
C GLN A 66 7.00 -7.37 16.04
N GLN A 67 7.30 -8.52 16.62
CA GLN A 67 6.41 -9.17 17.60
C GLN A 67 6.70 -8.62 19.00
N ASN A 68 5.66 -8.58 19.85
CA ASN A 68 5.76 -8.18 21.26
C ASN A 68 6.28 -6.74 21.51
N VAL A 69 6.11 -5.83 20.54
CA VAL A 69 6.39 -4.40 20.69
C VAL A 69 5.10 -3.61 20.61
N GLU A 70 5.01 -2.53 21.38
CA GLU A 70 3.87 -1.61 21.32
C GLU A 70 3.74 -1.02 19.92
N ARG A 71 2.57 -1.19 19.29
CA ARG A 71 2.38 -0.78 17.89
C ARG A 71 1.81 0.63 17.81
N LYS A 72 2.58 1.53 17.21
CA LYS A 72 2.24 2.94 17.06
C LYS A 72 2.14 3.34 15.59
N ALA A 73 1.21 4.24 15.32
CA ALA A 73 1.05 4.89 14.04
C ALA A 73 0.65 6.35 14.23
N ARG A 74 1.00 7.18 13.26
CA ARG A 74 0.54 8.57 13.15
C ARG A 74 -0.55 8.61 12.10
N ILE A 75 -1.73 9.11 12.47
CA ILE A 75 -2.87 9.21 11.57
C ILE A 75 -2.94 10.61 11.00
N PHE A 76 -3.11 10.72 9.69
CA PHE A 76 -3.21 11.99 8.99
C PHE A 76 -4.54 12.07 8.25
N VAL A 77 -5.18 13.24 8.34
CA VAL A 77 -6.40 13.52 7.58
C VAL A 77 -6.28 14.80 6.79
N SER A 78 -7.08 14.93 5.75
CA SER A 78 -7.22 16.17 5.00
C SER A 78 -8.67 16.43 4.64
N HIS A 79 -9.13 17.63 4.97
CA HIS A 79 -10.37 18.20 4.48
C HIS A 79 -9.99 19.26 3.44
N HIS A 80 -10.24 18.97 2.18
CA HIS A 80 -9.97 19.90 1.10
C HIS A 80 -11.10 19.83 0.06
N GLU A 81 -11.23 20.89 -0.72
CA GLU A 81 -12.22 20.95 -1.78
C GLU A 81 -11.76 20.09 -2.97
N LYS A 82 -12.72 19.53 -3.70
CA LYS A 82 -12.44 18.73 -4.88
C LYS A 82 -11.59 19.52 -5.87
N GLY A 83 -10.44 18.97 -6.27
CA GLY A 83 -9.52 19.61 -7.23
C GLY A 83 -8.39 20.42 -6.58
N THR A 84 -8.37 20.55 -5.26
CA THR A 84 -7.24 21.14 -4.52
C THR A 84 -6.28 20.07 -4.01
N GLN A 85 -5.06 20.45 -3.63
CA GLN A 85 -4.10 19.52 -3.05
C GLN A 85 -4.43 19.22 -1.57
N PRO A 86 -4.25 17.97 -1.11
CA PRO A 86 -4.50 17.63 0.29
C PRO A 86 -3.49 18.32 1.21
N LEU A 87 -4.02 19.09 2.15
CA LEU A 87 -3.28 19.58 3.31
C LEU A 87 -3.43 18.57 4.45
N TRP A 88 -2.39 17.78 4.67
CA TRP A 88 -2.39 16.74 5.70
C TRP A 88 -2.19 17.33 7.10
N LYS A 89 -3.06 16.95 8.03
CA LYS A 89 -2.95 17.26 9.45
C LYS A 89 -2.93 15.98 10.27
N GLU A 90 -2.00 15.90 11.20
CA GLU A 90 -1.95 14.79 12.14
C GLU A 90 -3.13 14.85 13.13
N GLN A 91 -3.78 13.71 13.34
CA GLN A 91 -4.85 13.55 14.32
C GLN A 91 -4.29 12.90 15.59
N LYS A 92 -4.17 13.69 16.67
CA LYS A 92 -3.58 13.24 17.94
C LYS A 92 -4.53 12.42 18.82
N HIS A 93 -5.83 12.60 18.66
CA HIS A 93 -6.86 12.03 19.55
C HIS A 93 -7.76 11.00 18.87
N VAL A 94 -7.28 10.41 17.77
CA VAL A 94 -8.01 9.36 17.07
C VAL A 94 -7.64 7.99 17.63
N SER A 95 -8.64 7.17 17.94
CA SER A 95 -8.39 5.78 18.33
C SER A 95 -8.01 4.97 17.11
N TYR A 96 -6.91 4.22 17.22
CA TYR A 96 -6.46 3.30 16.18
C TYR A 96 -5.85 2.04 16.78
N HIS A 97 -5.73 1.02 15.96
CA HIS A 97 -5.00 -0.21 16.26
C HIS A 97 -4.22 -0.65 15.03
N VAL A 98 -2.98 -1.12 15.21
CA VAL A 98 -2.15 -1.62 14.11
C VAL A 98 -2.07 -3.14 14.22
N GLU A 99 -2.66 -3.83 13.26
CA GLU A 99 -2.63 -5.28 13.12
C GLU A 99 -1.47 -5.72 12.20
N ASP A 100 -1.33 -7.02 11.94
CA ASP A 100 -0.23 -7.53 11.08
C ASP A 100 -0.42 -7.20 9.59
N THR A 101 -1.65 -6.91 9.20
CA THR A 101 -2.03 -6.71 7.79
C THR A 101 -2.69 -5.37 7.53
N ASP A 102 -3.19 -4.70 8.56
CA ASP A 102 -3.89 -3.43 8.43
C ASP A 102 -3.74 -2.53 9.66
N CYS A 103 -4.14 -1.28 9.51
CA CYS A 103 -4.38 -0.35 10.59
C CYS A 103 -5.87 -0.03 10.63
N VAL A 104 -6.47 -0.29 11.78
CA VAL A 104 -7.87 0.03 12.09
C VAL A 104 -7.91 1.42 12.70
N ILE A 105 -8.70 2.32 12.12
CA ILE A 105 -8.85 3.71 12.55
C ILE A 105 -10.34 3.96 12.83
N MET A 106 -10.63 4.58 13.98
CA MET A 106 -11.99 5.00 14.33
C MET A 106 -12.23 6.42 13.83
N LEU A 107 -13.04 6.55 12.78
CA LEU A 107 -13.32 7.82 12.13
C LEU A 107 -14.52 8.51 12.75
N ASN A 108 -14.36 9.79 13.09
CA ASN A 108 -15.48 10.67 13.47
C ASN A 108 -15.99 11.51 12.30
N THR A 109 -15.17 11.64 11.25
CA THR A 109 -15.48 12.40 10.04
C THR A 109 -15.05 11.62 8.81
N PHE A 110 -15.80 11.74 7.73
CA PHE A 110 -15.36 11.35 6.41
C PHE A 110 -14.48 12.45 5.80
N SER A 111 -13.35 12.02 5.27
CA SER A 111 -12.31 12.88 4.71
C SER A 111 -11.30 12.04 3.93
N TRP A 112 -10.23 12.68 3.48
CA TRP A 112 -9.02 11.95 3.15
C TRP A 112 -8.36 11.46 4.43
N CYS A 113 -7.82 10.24 4.40
CA CYS A 113 -7.17 9.60 5.53
C CYS A 113 -5.98 8.77 5.04
N THR A 114 -4.88 8.86 5.78
CA THR A 114 -3.74 7.95 5.67
C THR A 114 -3.10 7.77 7.05
N TYR A 115 -2.15 6.87 7.15
CA TYR A 115 -1.40 6.62 8.36
C TYR A 115 0.06 6.31 8.04
N VAL A 116 0.92 6.49 9.03
CA VAL A 116 2.35 6.18 8.98
C VAL A 116 2.66 5.32 10.18
N VAL A 117 3.12 4.10 9.95
CA VAL A 117 3.57 3.20 11.03
C VAL A 117 4.97 3.61 11.47
N ASP A 118 5.20 3.60 12.79
CA ASP A 118 6.49 3.94 13.39
C ASP A 118 7.62 3.05 12.84
N ASP A 119 8.75 3.65 12.46
CA ASP A 119 9.90 2.92 11.91
C ASP A 119 10.46 1.90 12.89
N THR A 120 10.39 2.18 14.20
CA THR A 120 10.97 1.33 15.26
C THR A 120 10.31 -0.04 15.35
N ILE A 121 9.08 -0.20 14.84
CA ILE A 121 8.33 -1.45 14.89
C ILE A 121 8.30 -2.19 13.55
N VAL A 122 8.90 -1.65 12.49
CA VAL A 122 8.93 -2.26 11.17
C VAL A 122 10.20 -3.09 11.02
N LYS A 123 10.03 -4.41 10.91
CA LYS A 123 11.11 -5.36 10.63
C LYS A 123 11.48 -5.40 9.16
N ALA A 124 10.48 -5.41 8.29
CA ALA A 124 10.68 -5.52 6.85
C ALA A 124 9.47 -5.00 6.06
N LYS A 125 9.64 -4.87 4.74
CA LYS A 125 8.58 -4.55 3.78
C LYS A 125 8.35 -5.73 2.84
N LYS A 126 7.09 -6.17 2.69
CA LYS A 126 6.69 -7.22 1.75
C LYS A 126 6.72 -6.67 0.32
N LEU A 127 7.41 -7.39 -0.57
CA LEU A 127 7.44 -7.09 -2.00
C LEU A 127 6.92 -8.29 -2.80
N VAL A 128 6.10 -7.98 -3.80
CA VAL A 128 5.72 -8.94 -4.83
C VAL A 128 6.63 -8.76 -6.02
N VAL A 129 7.35 -9.83 -6.36
CA VAL A 129 8.10 -9.92 -7.62
C VAL A 129 7.22 -10.61 -8.64
N TYR A 130 7.09 -10.02 -9.81
CA TYR A 130 6.39 -10.61 -10.93
C TYR A 130 7.33 -10.82 -12.11
N ALA A 131 7.07 -11.87 -12.86
CA ALA A 131 7.62 -12.10 -14.18
C ALA A 131 6.45 -12.17 -15.17
N ALA A 132 6.52 -11.39 -16.25
CA ALA A 132 5.55 -11.38 -17.32
C ALA A 132 6.26 -11.68 -18.64
N ALA A 133 5.83 -12.71 -19.35
CA ALA A 133 6.33 -13.03 -20.68
C ALA A 133 5.42 -12.42 -21.74
N GLY A 134 6.02 -11.82 -22.78
CA GLY A 134 5.28 -11.49 -24.00
C GLY A 134 4.81 -12.77 -24.71
N LYS A 135 3.76 -12.67 -25.53
CA LYS A 135 3.38 -13.79 -26.42
C LYS A 135 4.55 -14.09 -27.36
N PRO A 136 5.03 -15.34 -27.45
CA PRO A 136 6.10 -15.69 -28.37
C PRO A 136 5.62 -15.47 -29.82
N GLN A 137 6.40 -14.74 -30.61
CA GLN A 137 6.18 -14.69 -32.06
C GLN A 137 6.68 -16.01 -32.68
N LYS A 138 5.94 -16.53 -33.68
CA LYS A 138 6.13 -17.88 -34.24
C LYS A 138 7.54 -18.22 -34.77
N GLN A 139 8.41 -17.22 -34.96
CA GLN A 139 9.77 -17.39 -35.50
C GLN A 139 10.87 -17.07 -34.49
N ASP A 140 10.53 -16.61 -33.29
CA ASP A 140 11.51 -16.11 -32.33
C ASP A 140 11.84 -17.18 -31.27
N LYS A 141 13.10 -17.63 -31.23
CA LYS A 141 13.62 -18.53 -30.15
C LYS A 141 13.86 -17.76 -28.83
N THR A 142 13.55 -16.46 -28.82
CA THR A 142 13.76 -15.58 -27.68
C THR A 142 12.41 -15.18 -27.09
N VAL A 143 12.21 -15.44 -25.78
CA VAL A 143 11.03 -14.96 -25.06
C VAL A 143 11.45 -13.80 -24.19
N ARG A 144 10.90 -12.62 -24.46
CA ARG A 144 11.11 -11.47 -23.59
C ARG A 144 10.31 -11.65 -22.30
N ILE A 145 11.02 -11.79 -21.19
CA ILE A 145 10.45 -11.87 -19.85
C ILE A 145 10.74 -10.56 -19.13
N GLU A 146 9.69 -9.79 -18.87
CA GLU A 146 9.76 -8.62 -18.02
C GLU A 146 9.67 -9.03 -16.57
N VAL A 147 10.65 -8.63 -15.77
CA VAL A 147 10.64 -8.84 -14.33
C VAL A 147 10.41 -7.49 -13.65
N GLY A 148 9.65 -7.47 -12.57
CA GLY A 148 9.49 -6.26 -11.79
C GLY A 148 9.16 -6.61 -10.36
N CYS A 149 9.34 -5.64 -9.47
CA CYS A 149 8.82 -5.73 -8.11
C CYS A 149 7.84 -4.58 -7.88
N TYR A 150 6.79 -4.84 -7.12
CA TYR A 150 5.90 -3.81 -6.59
C TYR A 150 5.58 -4.11 -5.14
N ILE A 151 5.25 -3.05 -4.41
CA ILE A 151 4.69 -3.18 -3.08
C ILE A 151 3.25 -3.69 -3.23
N ASP A 152 2.91 -4.78 -2.54
CA ASP A 152 1.59 -5.42 -2.64
C ASP A 152 0.50 -4.57 -1.97
N PHE A 153 0.15 -3.47 -2.62
CA PHE A 153 -0.99 -2.67 -2.25
C PHE A 153 -2.27 -3.32 -2.80
N PRO A 154 -3.34 -3.41 -2.01
CA PRO A 154 -4.62 -3.89 -2.48
C PRO A 154 -5.28 -2.94 -3.51
N GLU A 155 -4.70 -1.76 -3.77
CA GLU A 155 -5.11 -0.84 -4.83
C GLU A 155 -4.98 -1.43 -6.25
N LYS A 156 -4.45 -2.66 -6.41
CA LYS A 156 -4.24 -3.39 -7.68
C LYS A 156 -3.43 -2.64 -8.75
N LYS A 157 -3.04 -1.38 -8.52
CA LYS A 157 -2.12 -0.61 -9.36
C LYS A 157 -0.69 -0.90 -8.90
N LYS A 158 0.02 -1.64 -9.75
CA LYS A 158 1.43 -2.01 -9.58
C LYS A 158 2.28 -0.74 -9.61
N VAL A 159 2.48 -0.09 -8.46
CA VAL A 159 3.54 0.92 -8.30
C VAL A 159 4.82 0.15 -8.05
N GLY A 160 5.50 -0.19 -9.14
CA GLY A 160 6.66 -1.07 -9.13
C GLY A 160 7.80 -0.52 -9.96
N LYS A 161 9.03 -0.74 -9.50
CA LYS A 161 10.23 -0.46 -10.29
C LYS A 161 10.33 -1.59 -11.33
N LYS A 162 10.19 -1.24 -12.61
CA LYS A 162 10.35 -2.17 -13.72
C LYS A 162 11.84 -2.49 -13.87
N ILE A 163 12.22 -3.76 -13.75
CA ILE A 163 13.57 -4.25 -14.04
C ILE A 163 13.46 -5.15 -15.26
N SER A 164 13.42 -4.55 -16.45
CA SER A 164 13.33 -5.34 -17.69
C SER A 164 14.63 -6.12 -17.91
N GLY A 165 14.54 -7.45 -17.92
CA GLY A 165 15.58 -8.35 -18.44
C GLY A 165 15.18 -8.93 -19.80
N VAL A 166 16.14 -9.48 -20.54
CA VAL A 166 15.87 -10.29 -21.74
C VAL A 166 16.49 -11.66 -21.47
N ILE A 167 15.68 -12.72 -21.57
CA ILE A 167 16.12 -14.10 -21.38
C ILE A 167 16.03 -14.79 -22.74
N ARG A 168 17.12 -15.42 -23.18
CA ARG A 168 17.12 -16.29 -24.36
C ARG A 168 16.87 -17.72 -23.90
N LEU A 169 15.79 -18.34 -24.35
CA LEU A 169 15.48 -19.72 -24.03
C LEU A 169 16.17 -20.62 -25.07
N HIS A 170 17.13 -21.42 -24.64
CA HIS A 170 17.65 -22.52 -25.45
C HIS A 170 16.74 -23.74 -25.28
N SER A 171 16.47 -24.42 -26.38
CA SER A 171 15.40 -25.41 -26.59
C SER A 171 15.51 -26.72 -25.80
N SER A 172 16.30 -26.82 -24.73
CA SER A 172 16.59 -28.12 -24.09
C SER A 172 16.81 -28.09 -22.57
N GLY A 173 16.41 -27.06 -21.83
CA GLY A 173 16.66 -27.07 -20.38
C GLY A 173 15.80 -26.13 -19.56
N GLN A 174 15.56 -26.54 -18.31
CA GLN A 174 15.07 -25.68 -17.23
C GLN A 174 15.83 -24.35 -17.26
N CYS A 175 15.12 -23.24 -17.45
CA CYS A 175 15.71 -21.92 -17.42
C CYS A 175 15.62 -21.37 -15.99
N VAL A 176 16.76 -21.26 -15.31
CA VAL A 176 16.85 -20.60 -14.00
C VAL A 176 17.04 -19.11 -14.23
N LEU A 177 15.99 -18.34 -13.96
CA LEU A 177 16.05 -16.89 -13.98
C LEU A 177 16.75 -16.37 -12.72
N LYS A 178 17.98 -15.85 -12.88
CA LYS A 178 18.71 -15.14 -11.82
C LYS A 178 18.34 -13.65 -11.86
N ILE A 179 17.66 -13.17 -10.82
CA ILE A 179 17.28 -11.75 -10.67
C ILE A 179 18.28 -11.10 -9.70
N ASN A 180 19.07 -10.16 -10.19
CA ASN A 180 19.95 -9.34 -9.35
C ASN A 180 19.20 -8.11 -8.87
N VAL A 181 18.73 -8.14 -7.62
CA VAL A 181 18.08 -6.97 -6.99
C VAL A 181 19.15 -6.18 -6.24
N LYS A 182 19.41 -4.94 -6.67
CA LYS A 182 20.23 -4.00 -5.90
C LYS A 182 19.37 -3.40 -4.79
N VAL A 183 19.63 -3.81 -3.55
CA VAL A 183 19.14 -3.15 -2.34
C VAL A 183 20.20 -2.14 -1.85
N PRO A 184 19.79 -1.05 -1.16
CA PRO A 184 20.73 -0.17 -0.48
C PRO A 184 21.68 -0.99 0.43
N PRO A 185 22.96 -0.62 0.58
CA PRO A 185 23.95 -1.39 1.34
C PRO A 185 23.53 -1.73 2.78
N GLN A 186 22.70 -0.88 3.37
CA GLN A 186 22.16 -1.01 4.73
C GLN A 186 20.94 -1.95 4.83
N CYS A 187 20.45 -2.50 3.72
CA CYS A 187 19.25 -3.34 3.70
C CYS A 187 19.57 -4.78 3.28
N ASN A 188 18.91 -5.74 3.91
CA ASN A 188 19.04 -7.16 3.55
C ASN A 188 17.82 -7.65 2.76
N LEU A 189 18.04 -8.37 1.67
CA LEU A 189 16.99 -8.99 0.88
C LEU A 189 16.87 -10.49 1.22
N ASN A 190 15.70 -10.91 1.67
CA ASN A 190 15.40 -12.31 2.01
C ASN A 190 14.23 -12.83 1.15
N TYR A 191 14.16 -14.14 0.93
CA TYR A 191 13.05 -14.80 0.22
C TYR A 191 12.45 -15.92 1.07
N SER A 192 11.15 -15.86 1.33
CA SER A 192 10.41 -16.94 1.99
C SER A 192 8.92 -16.90 1.63
N ASN A 193 8.26 -18.06 1.65
CA ASN A 193 6.81 -18.19 1.40
C ASN A 193 6.30 -17.50 0.13
N GLY A 194 7.11 -17.45 -0.94
CA GLY A 194 6.74 -16.81 -2.20
C GLY A 194 6.94 -15.29 -2.28
N TYR A 195 7.44 -14.66 -1.21
CA TYR A 195 7.66 -13.20 -1.15
C TYR A 195 9.14 -12.85 -0.96
N PHE A 196 9.52 -11.68 -1.47
CA PHE A 196 10.79 -11.04 -1.14
C PHE A 196 10.58 -10.04 0.00
N TYR A 197 11.47 -10.04 0.97
CA TYR A 197 11.46 -9.16 2.13
C TYR A 197 12.70 -8.28 2.11
N VAL A 198 12.50 -6.97 2.22
CA VAL A 198 13.60 -6.02 2.41
C VAL A 198 13.61 -5.62 3.88
N THR A 199 14.66 -6.04 4.58
CA THR A 199 14.91 -5.74 6.00
C THR A 199 15.63 -4.41 6.05
N LEU A 200 15.09 -3.47 6.83
CA LEU A 200 15.73 -2.19 7.11
C LEU A 200 16.76 -2.38 8.24
N PRO A 201 17.81 -1.54 8.32
CA PRO A 201 18.80 -1.61 9.39
C PRO A 201 18.18 -1.34 10.77
#